data_AF-A0A7V9BG10-F1
#
_entry.id   AF-A0A7V9BG10-F1
#
_cell.length_a   1.000
_cell.length_b   1.000
_cell.length_c   1.000
_cell.angle_alpha   90.00
_cell.angle_beta   90.00
_cell.angle_gamma   90.00
#
_symmetry.space_group_name_H-M   'P 1'
#
loop_
_entity.id
_entity.type
_entity.pdbx_description
1 polymer ?
#
loop_
_entity_poly.entity_id
_entity_poly.type
_entity_poly.pdbx_seq_one_letter_code
_entity_poly.pdbx_strand_id
1 'polypeptide(L)'
;MWLQSRVVFAPVHVVGSNNDLAPWGAPWNTAAYQLIQAAEVENRTAGAVAWIQRAFDEAEAHEAQGVVLGLQADMWDPPASADAVGGFTPIVQALAARTAAFGKPVLLLAGDSHQLKIDRPLANAGPDEFAPFNAIYGTTTPVPNLTRVIVQGSTSLPSSWVRLTIDPRSAELFEIAIVPVVF
;
A
#
# COMPACT_ATOMS: atom_id res chain seq x y z
N MET A 1 2.51 12.88 -8.65
CA MET A 1 1.08 12.53 -8.82
C MET A 1 0.60 13.11 -10.14
N TRP A 2 -0.32 12.44 -10.81
CA TRP A 2 -0.95 12.93 -12.03
C TRP A 2 -2.36 12.33 -12.20
N LEU A 3 -3.18 12.96 -13.05
CA LEU A 3 -4.50 12.46 -13.44
C LEU A 3 -4.44 11.97 -14.89
N GLN A 4 -4.87 10.74 -15.14
CA GLN A 4 -4.97 10.17 -16.48
C GLN A 4 -6.16 9.22 -16.55
N SER A 5 -6.91 9.24 -17.65
CA SER A 5 -8.08 8.38 -17.84
C SER A 5 -9.08 8.41 -16.67
N ARG A 6 -9.28 9.60 -16.08
CA ARG A 6 -10.10 9.82 -14.87
C ARG A 6 -9.62 9.06 -13.63
N VAL A 7 -8.33 8.73 -13.55
CA VAL A 7 -7.71 8.07 -12.39
C VAL A 7 -6.54 8.89 -11.91
N VAL A 8 -6.48 9.13 -10.59
CA VAL A 8 -5.33 9.78 -9.96
C VAL A 8 -4.28 8.72 -9.65
N PHE A 9 -3.05 8.97 -10.06
CA PHE A 9 -1.89 8.13 -9.74
C PHE A 9 -0.96 8.89 -8.80
N ALA A 10 -0.62 8.28 -7.67
CA ALA A 10 0.29 8.85 -6.70
C ALA A 10 1.30 7.81 -6.17
N PRO A 11 2.59 7.92 -6.53
CA PRO A 11 3.62 7.20 -5.80
C PRO A 11 3.74 7.79 -4.39
N VAL A 12 3.91 6.93 -3.38
CA VAL A 12 3.99 7.29 -1.97
C VAL A 12 5.29 6.68 -1.41
N HIS A 13 6.03 7.49 -0.65
CA HIS A 13 7.29 7.03 -0.07
C HIS A 13 7.06 6.22 1.20
N VAL A 14 6.83 4.91 1.03
CA VAL A 14 6.70 3.93 2.11
C VAL A 14 7.66 2.78 1.84
N VAL A 15 8.56 2.53 2.79
CA VAL A 15 9.65 1.54 2.69
C VAL A 15 9.40 0.37 3.64
N GLY A 16 9.97 -0.79 3.35
CA GLY A 16 9.78 -2.02 4.10
C GLY A 16 10.41 -2.01 5.50
N SER A 17 10.55 -3.20 6.09
CA SER A 17 11.17 -3.39 7.41
C SER A 17 10.56 -2.49 8.50
N ASN A 18 9.25 -2.61 8.69
CA ASN A 18 8.49 -1.83 9.65
C ASN A 18 8.59 -0.32 9.41
N ASN A 19 8.50 0.13 8.16
CA ASN A 19 8.60 1.54 7.78
C ASN A 19 9.96 2.17 8.14
N ASP A 20 11.04 1.39 8.02
CA ASP A 20 12.40 1.73 8.49
C ASP A 20 12.53 1.91 10.01
N LEU A 21 11.69 1.23 10.81
CA LEU A 21 11.88 1.15 12.28
C LEU A 21 12.72 -0.05 12.71
N ALA A 22 12.98 -1.01 11.81
CA ALA A 22 13.90 -2.10 12.10
C ALA A 22 15.31 -1.55 12.39
N PRO A 23 16.08 -2.13 13.33
CA PRO A 23 17.41 -1.64 13.64
C PRO A 23 18.33 -1.64 12.41
N TRP A 24 18.99 -0.51 12.16
CA TRP A 24 19.98 -0.40 11.10
C TRP A 24 21.20 -1.31 11.34
N GLY A 25 21.95 -1.60 10.28
CA GLY A 25 23.22 -2.33 10.38
C GLY A 25 24.33 -1.49 11.02
N ALA A 26 25.37 -2.13 11.55
CA ALA A 26 26.58 -1.43 11.97
C ALA A 26 27.26 -0.77 10.75
N PRO A 27 27.86 0.44 10.89
CA PRO A 27 28.08 1.19 12.14
C PRO A 27 26.92 2.11 12.57
N TRP A 28 25.76 2.06 11.91
CA TRP A 28 24.64 2.99 12.12
C TRP A 28 23.64 2.53 13.20
N ASN A 29 23.92 1.46 13.94
CA ASN A 29 23.09 1.01 15.06
C ASN A 29 23.61 1.54 16.40
N THR A 30 23.52 2.85 16.60
CA THR A 30 23.86 3.50 17.87
C THR A 30 22.70 4.36 18.35
N ALA A 31 22.66 4.69 19.64
CA ALA A 31 21.62 5.55 20.20
C ALA A 31 21.49 6.90 19.44
N ALA A 32 22.59 7.46 18.95
CA ALA A 32 22.57 8.69 18.16
C ALA A 32 21.86 8.51 16.81
N TYR A 33 22.14 7.41 16.10
CA TYR A 33 21.49 7.13 14.82
C TYR A 33 20.03 6.67 14.97
N GLN A 34 19.68 6.00 16.07
CA GLN A 34 18.30 5.64 16.37
C GLN A 34 17.40 6.87 16.54
N LEU A 35 17.92 7.96 17.12
CA LEU A 35 17.18 9.23 17.19
C LEU A 35 16.99 9.87 15.80
N ILE A 36 17.99 9.77 14.93
CA ILE A 36 17.91 10.27 13.54
C ILE A 36 16.91 9.43 12.74
N GLN A 37 16.96 8.11 12.88
CA GLN A 37 16.03 7.16 12.27
C GLN A 37 14.59 7.49 12.69
N ALA A 38 14.31 7.61 13.99
CA ALA A 38 12.97 7.93 14.48
C ALA A 38 12.43 9.25 13.91
N ALA A 39 13.27 10.31 13.88
CA ALA A 39 12.89 11.60 13.31
C ALA A 39 12.68 11.55 11.79
N GLU A 40 13.47 10.77 11.06
CA GLU A 40 13.26 10.51 9.62
C GLU A 40 11.91 9.82 9.39
N VAL A 41 11.66 8.73 10.12
CA VAL A 41 10.46 7.92 9.97
C VAL A 41 9.22 8.74 10.27
N GLU A 42 9.24 9.54 11.35
CA GLU A 42 8.14 10.43 11.70
C GLU A 42 7.84 11.43 10.57
N ASN A 43 8.86 12.15 10.09
CA ASN A 43 8.69 13.15 9.03
C ASN A 43 8.23 12.53 7.70
N ARG A 44 8.82 11.41 7.31
CA ARG A 44 8.44 10.69 6.09
C ARG A 44 7.03 10.12 6.19
N THR A 45 6.64 9.60 7.36
CA THR A 45 5.28 9.10 7.61
C THR A 45 4.26 10.22 7.52
N ALA A 46 4.53 11.38 8.13
CA ALA A 46 3.67 12.55 8.01
C ALA A 46 3.53 13.00 6.55
N GLY A 47 4.64 13.02 5.79
CA GLY A 47 4.65 13.32 4.36
C GLY A 47 3.84 12.31 3.53
N ALA A 48 3.99 11.01 3.80
CA ALA A 48 3.25 9.94 3.14
C ALA A 48 1.74 10.06 3.39
N VAL A 49 1.34 10.29 4.64
CA VAL A 49 -0.07 10.50 5.03
C VAL A 49 -0.66 11.72 4.34
N ALA A 50 0.04 12.87 4.38
CA ALA A 50 -0.41 14.09 3.71
C ALA A 50 -0.52 13.90 2.19
N TRP A 51 0.40 13.15 1.58
CA TRP A 51 0.39 12.87 0.15
C TRP A 51 -0.76 11.93 -0.26
N ILE A 52 -1.05 10.91 0.55
CA ILE A 52 -2.25 10.06 0.36
C ILE A 52 -3.50 10.91 0.43
N GLN A 53 -3.66 11.74 1.48
CA GLN A 53 -4.80 12.63 1.61
C GLN A 53 -4.94 13.54 0.37
N ARG A 54 -3.85 14.17 -0.05
CA ARG A 54 -3.83 15.03 -1.22
C ARG A 54 -4.25 14.31 -2.51
N ALA A 55 -3.87 13.04 -2.68
CA ALA A 55 -4.25 12.25 -3.85
C ALA A 55 -5.76 12.00 -3.92
N PHE A 56 -6.39 11.76 -2.77
CA PHE A 56 -7.85 11.64 -2.71
C PHE A 56 -8.55 13.00 -2.87
N ASP A 57 -7.98 14.10 -2.35
CA ASP A 57 -8.52 15.45 -2.58
C ASP A 57 -8.53 15.79 -4.08
N GLU A 58 -7.46 15.45 -4.81
CA GLU A 58 -7.41 15.58 -6.27
C GLU A 58 -8.46 14.71 -6.96
N ALA A 59 -8.63 13.47 -6.48
CA ALA A 59 -9.60 12.54 -7.06
C ALA A 59 -11.04 13.06 -6.89
N GLU A 60 -11.36 13.65 -5.74
CA GLU A 60 -12.65 14.28 -5.47
C GLU A 60 -12.84 15.55 -6.32
N ALA A 61 -11.85 16.46 -6.33
CA ALA A 61 -11.91 17.72 -7.06
C ALA A 61 -12.08 17.53 -8.58
N HIS A 62 -11.54 16.44 -9.12
CA HIS A 62 -11.62 16.12 -10.55
C HIS A 62 -12.64 15.03 -10.90
N GLU A 63 -13.50 14.66 -9.95
CA GLU A 63 -14.50 13.60 -10.12
C GLU A 63 -13.93 12.31 -10.73
N ALA A 64 -12.71 11.97 -10.29
CA ALA A 64 -11.98 10.79 -10.73
C ALA A 64 -12.82 9.53 -10.43
N GLN A 65 -12.69 8.53 -11.29
CA GLN A 65 -13.33 7.24 -11.13
C GLN A 65 -12.52 6.27 -10.27
N GLY A 66 -11.23 6.54 -10.03
CA GLY A 66 -10.39 5.72 -9.18
C GLY A 66 -9.12 6.40 -8.74
N VAL A 67 -8.41 5.76 -7.81
CA VAL A 67 -7.08 6.16 -7.36
C VAL A 67 -6.14 4.96 -7.45
N VAL A 68 -4.92 5.19 -7.92
CA VAL A 68 -3.81 4.22 -7.90
C VAL A 68 -2.70 4.78 -7.03
N LEU A 69 -2.39 4.08 -5.94
CA LEU A 69 -1.26 4.39 -5.08
C LEU A 69 -0.15 3.37 -5.32
N GLY A 70 1.07 3.84 -5.52
CA GLY A 70 2.25 2.97 -5.68
C GLY A 70 3.25 3.19 -4.55
N LEU A 71 3.70 2.12 -3.90
CA LEU A 71 4.69 2.19 -2.83
C LEU A 71 5.61 0.96 -2.84
N GLN A 72 6.67 0.94 -2.02
CA GLN A 72 7.59 -0.20 -1.99
C GLN A 72 7.11 -1.30 -1.03
N ALA A 73 6.73 -0.96 0.21
CA ALA A 73 6.47 -1.90 1.30
C ALA A 73 5.26 -2.84 1.11
N ASP A 74 5.38 -4.11 1.48
CA ASP A 74 4.21 -4.96 1.76
C ASP A 74 3.80 -4.75 3.22
N MET A 75 2.82 -3.88 3.47
CA MET A 75 2.34 -3.60 4.83
C MET A 75 1.52 -4.75 5.43
N TRP A 76 1.39 -5.91 4.81
CA TRP A 76 0.81 -7.11 5.43
C TRP A 76 1.77 -8.30 5.35
N ASP A 77 3.07 -8.01 5.42
CA ASP A 77 4.16 -8.96 5.51
C ASP A 77 5.29 -8.34 6.34
N PRO A 78 6.05 -9.09 7.17
CA PRO A 78 5.95 -10.53 7.49
C PRO A 78 4.74 -10.83 8.41
N PRO A 79 4.60 -12.04 9.01
CA PRO A 79 3.47 -12.34 9.91
C PRO A 79 3.25 -11.27 10.98
N ALA A 80 1.97 -10.98 11.22
CA ALA A 80 1.53 -9.85 12.04
C ALA A 80 2.16 -9.84 13.45
N SER A 81 2.91 -8.77 13.74
CA SER A 81 3.31 -8.38 15.09
C SER A 81 3.54 -6.87 15.13
N ALA A 82 3.30 -6.24 16.28
CA ALA A 82 3.45 -4.78 16.42
C ALA A 82 4.89 -4.33 16.07
N ASP A 83 5.90 -5.13 16.44
CA ASP A 83 7.31 -4.83 16.17
C ASP A 83 7.70 -4.97 14.69
N ALA A 84 6.97 -5.77 13.92
CA ALA A 84 7.27 -6.01 12.50
C ALA A 84 6.52 -5.06 11.55
N VAL A 85 5.31 -4.64 11.91
CA VAL A 85 4.45 -3.88 10.99
C VAL A 85 3.80 -2.64 11.60
N GLY A 86 3.90 -2.42 12.91
CA GLY A 86 3.23 -1.31 13.61
C GLY A 86 3.61 0.09 13.10
N GLY A 87 4.80 0.27 12.54
CA GLY A 87 5.27 1.50 11.91
C GLY A 87 4.45 1.96 10.69
N PHE A 88 3.66 1.06 10.10
CA PHE A 88 2.75 1.38 9.01
C PHE A 88 1.39 1.92 9.47
N THR A 89 1.09 1.87 10.78
CA THR A 89 -0.24 2.18 11.32
C THR A 89 -0.81 3.52 10.84
N PRO A 90 -0.08 4.65 10.90
CA PRO A 90 -0.65 5.94 10.46
C PRO A 90 -0.98 5.95 8.96
N ILE A 91 -0.18 5.25 8.16
CA ILE A 91 -0.32 5.17 6.70
C ILE A 91 -1.53 4.31 6.34
N VAL A 92 -1.66 3.13 6.97
CA VAL A 92 -2.80 2.23 6.74
C VAL A 92 -4.11 2.86 7.21
N GLN A 93 -4.11 3.58 8.34
CA GLN A 93 -5.28 4.30 8.80
C GLN A 93 -5.71 5.40 7.83
N ALA A 94 -4.77 6.21 7.33
CA ALA A 94 -5.06 7.24 6.34
C ALA A 94 -5.58 6.63 5.03
N LEU A 95 -4.96 5.55 4.55
CA LEU A 95 -5.40 4.80 3.37
C LEU A 95 -6.82 4.27 3.56
N ALA A 96 -7.09 3.59 4.67
CA ALA A 96 -8.39 2.99 4.98
C ALA A 96 -9.50 4.04 5.02
N ALA A 97 -9.29 5.12 5.79
CA ALA A 97 -10.27 6.19 5.96
C ALA A 97 -10.58 6.89 4.63
N ARG A 98 -9.55 7.28 3.86
CA ARG A 98 -9.75 7.97 2.58
C ARG A 98 -10.36 7.05 1.53
N THR A 99 -9.97 5.78 1.48
CA THR A 99 -10.55 4.82 0.54
C THR A 99 -12.03 4.57 0.84
N ALA A 100 -12.39 4.37 2.12
CA ALA A 100 -13.78 4.20 2.52
C ALA A 100 -14.64 5.43 2.17
N ALA A 101 -14.12 6.64 2.43
CA ALA A 101 -14.82 7.89 2.11
C ALA A 101 -14.97 8.14 0.60
N PHE A 102 -13.95 7.77 -0.19
CA PHE A 102 -13.96 7.96 -1.64
C PHE A 102 -15.02 7.11 -2.35
N GLY A 103 -15.34 5.92 -1.82
CA GLY A 103 -16.44 5.08 -2.28
C GLY A 103 -16.30 4.51 -3.69
N LYS A 104 -15.18 4.76 -4.37
CA LYS A 104 -14.85 4.28 -5.72
C LYS A 104 -13.59 3.39 -5.68
N PRO A 105 -13.28 2.63 -6.74
CA PRO A 105 -12.14 1.71 -6.75
C PRO A 105 -10.80 2.40 -6.42
N VAL A 106 -10.02 1.78 -5.53
CA VAL A 106 -8.65 2.16 -5.21
C VAL A 106 -7.73 0.96 -5.40
N LEU A 107 -6.64 1.17 -6.12
CA LEU A 107 -5.61 0.16 -6.36
C LEU A 107 -4.33 0.53 -5.60
N LEU A 108 -3.83 -0.39 -4.79
CA LEU A 108 -2.54 -0.28 -4.12
C LEU A 108 -1.54 -1.20 -4.81
N LEU A 109 -0.53 -0.61 -5.45
CA LEU A 109 0.59 -1.33 -6.05
C LEU A 109 1.76 -1.31 -5.06
N ALA A 110 2.27 -2.50 -4.71
CA ALA A 110 3.39 -2.65 -3.79
C ALA A 110 4.34 -3.78 -4.20
N GLY A 111 5.49 -3.85 -3.51
CA GLY A 111 6.53 -4.86 -3.70
C GLY A 111 6.89 -5.53 -2.37
N ASP A 112 8.19 -5.62 -2.07
CA ASP A 112 8.77 -6.07 -0.79
C ASP A 112 8.69 -7.58 -0.52
N SER A 113 7.50 -8.16 -0.38
CA SER A 113 7.35 -9.57 -0.01
C SER A 113 7.64 -10.55 -1.15
N HIS A 114 7.89 -10.02 -2.35
CA HIS A 114 8.40 -10.78 -3.51
C HIS A 114 7.45 -11.85 -4.07
N GLN A 115 6.27 -12.01 -3.47
CA GLN A 115 5.22 -12.94 -3.91
C GLN A 115 4.12 -12.19 -4.64
N LEU A 116 3.72 -12.70 -5.81
CA LEU A 116 2.55 -12.18 -6.51
C LEU A 116 1.30 -12.36 -5.63
N LYS A 117 0.68 -11.25 -5.22
CA LYS A 117 -0.59 -11.24 -4.47
C LYS A 117 -1.57 -10.29 -5.16
N ILE A 118 -2.83 -10.70 -5.28
CA ILE A 118 -3.95 -9.85 -5.68
C ILE A 118 -5.07 -10.09 -4.68
N ASP A 119 -5.22 -9.20 -3.72
CA ASP A 119 -6.11 -9.39 -2.56
C ASP A 119 -6.74 -8.08 -2.09
N ARG A 120 -7.53 -8.15 -1.02
CA ARG A 120 -8.24 -6.99 -0.43
C ARG A 120 -8.08 -7.01 1.09
N PRO A 121 -6.93 -6.53 1.62
CA PRO A 121 -6.55 -6.78 3.00
C PRO A 121 -7.43 -6.09 4.05
N LEU A 122 -8.25 -5.13 3.63
CA LEU A 122 -9.18 -4.39 4.47
C LEU A 122 -10.65 -4.67 4.14
N ALA A 123 -10.96 -5.67 3.29
CA ALA A 123 -12.33 -5.88 2.81
C ALA A 123 -13.31 -6.34 3.88
N ASN A 124 -12.83 -7.00 4.94
CA ASN A 124 -13.67 -7.55 6.00
C ASN A 124 -13.26 -7.00 7.37
N ALA A 125 -14.24 -6.87 8.27
CA ALA A 125 -14.01 -6.59 9.69
C ALA A 125 -14.05 -7.87 10.56
N GLY A 126 -14.29 -9.04 9.94
CA GLY A 126 -14.44 -10.32 10.61
C GLY A 126 -13.15 -11.15 10.61
N PRO A 127 -13.20 -12.40 11.13
CA PRO A 127 -12.07 -13.30 11.10
C PRO A 127 -11.67 -13.66 9.66
N ASP A 128 -10.46 -13.27 9.27
CA ASP A 128 -9.76 -13.71 8.07
C ASP A 128 -8.24 -13.64 8.30
N GLU A 129 -7.45 -13.91 7.27
CA GLU A 129 -5.98 -13.89 7.35
C GLU A 129 -5.40 -12.50 7.66
N PHE A 130 -6.17 -11.43 7.41
CA PHE A 130 -5.75 -10.05 7.63
C PHE A 130 -6.18 -9.51 9.01
N ALA A 131 -7.12 -10.18 9.70
CA ALA A 131 -7.61 -9.78 11.01
C ALA A 131 -6.49 -9.46 12.04
N PRO A 132 -5.38 -10.23 12.15
CA PRO A 132 -4.28 -9.88 13.05
C PRO A 132 -3.59 -8.54 12.69
N PHE A 133 -3.41 -8.26 11.40
CA PHE A 133 -2.85 -6.99 10.94
C PHE A 133 -3.81 -5.83 11.19
N ASN A 134 -5.10 -6.04 10.88
CA ASN A 134 -6.13 -5.02 11.05
C ASN A 134 -6.32 -4.65 12.53
N ALA A 135 -6.10 -5.60 13.45
CA ALA A 135 -6.04 -5.33 14.88
C ALA A 135 -4.84 -4.43 15.26
N ILE A 136 -3.65 -4.67 14.70
CA ILE A 136 -2.46 -3.82 14.93
C ILE A 136 -2.69 -2.41 14.39
N TYR A 137 -3.27 -2.30 13.19
CA TYR A 137 -3.56 -1.02 12.55
C TYR A 137 -4.76 -0.28 13.13
N GLY A 138 -5.59 -0.95 13.94
CA GLY A 138 -6.81 -0.38 14.47
C GLY A 138 -7.86 -0.09 13.40
N THR A 139 -7.86 -0.84 12.29
CA THR A 139 -8.84 -0.69 11.20
C THR A 139 -10.03 -1.62 11.43
N THR A 140 -11.16 -1.06 11.85
CA THR A 140 -12.40 -1.83 12.15
C THR A 140 -13.49 -1.66 11.10
N THR A 141 -13.43 -0.62 10.27
CA THR A 141 -14.38 -0.39 9.18
C THR A 141 -13.94 -1.14 7.93
N PRO A 142 -14.81 -1.98 7.33
CA PRO A 142 -14.51 -2.62 6.05
C PRO A 142 -14.25 -1.62 4.92
N VAL A 143 -13.26 -1.90 4.09
CA VAL A 143 -12.84 -1.11 2.93
C VAL A 143 -12.78 -2.02 1.69
N PRO A 144 -13.93 -2.50 1.19
CA PRO A 144 -13.99 -3.50 0.11
C PRO A 144 -13.53 -2.95 -1.25
N ASN A 145 -13.48 -1.63 -1.41
CA ASN A 145 -13.03 -0.95 -2.62
C ASN A 145 -11.50 -0.77 -2.70
N LEU A 146 -10.73 -1.24 -1.72
CA LEU A 146 -9.28 -1.34 -1.80
C LEU A 146 -8.87 -2.69 -2.38
N THR A 147 -8.19 -2.69 -3.53
CA THR A 147 -7.52 -3.88 -4.07
C THR A 147 -6.02 -3.66 -4.02
N ARG A 148 -5.27 -4.65 -3.56
CA ARG A 148 -3.81 -4.62 -3.51
C ARG A 148 -3.24 -5.57 -4.54
N VAL A 149 -2.15 -5.15 -5.17
CA VAL A 149 -1.29 -5.98 -6.01
C VAL A 149 0.12 -5.91 -5.46
N ILE A 150 0.67 -7.06 -5.08
CA ILE A 150 2.12 -7.21 -4.86
C ILE A 150 2.73 -7.81 -6.11
N VAL A 151 3.76 -7.17 -6.65
CA VAL A 151 4.48 -7.72 -7.82
C VAL A 151 5.48 -8.80 -7.40
N GLN A 152 5.65 -9.81 -8.25
CA GLN A 152 6.68 -10.85 -8.04
C GLN A 152 8.09 -10.25 -8.16
N GLY A 153 9.03 -10.71 -7.34
CA GLY A 153 10.44 -10.36 -7.44
C GLY A 153 11.33 -11.42 -6.79
N SER A 154 12.55 -11.64 -7.30
CA SER A 154 13.66 -12.36 -6.65
C SER A 154 13.55 -13.85 -6.24
N THR A 155 12.40 -14.42 -5.84
CA THR A 155 12.39 -15.76 -5.20
C THR A 155 12.23 -16.94 -6.17
N SER A 156 11.94 -16.67 -7.44
CA SER A 156 11.84 -17.66 -8.52
C SER A 156 12.11 -16.99 -9.87
N LEU A 157 12.47 -17.79 -10.88
CA LEU A 157 12.54 -17.29 -12.26
C LEU A 157 11.19 -16.64 -12.62
N PRO A 158 11.18 -15.41 -13.15
CA PRO A 158 9.93 -14.74 -13.48
C PRO A 158 9.19 -15.55 -14.54
N SER A 159 8.08 -16.17 -14.14
CA SER A 159 7.21 -16.97 -14.99
C SER A 159 6.02 -16.18 -15.51
N SER A 160 5.80 -14.98 -14.98
CA SER A 160 4.70 -14.11 -15.39
C SER A 160 5.00 -12.62 -15.14
N TRP A 161 4.21 -11.76 -15.77
CA TRP A 161 4.13 -10.32 -15.48
C TRP A 161 2.66 -9.92 -15.28
N VAL A 162 2.44 -8.82 -14.56
CA VAL A 162 1.09 -8.31 -14.31
C VAL A 162 0.75 -7.25 -15.34
N ARG A 163 -0.35 -7.43 -16.07
CA ARG A 163 -0.96 -6.42 -16.92
C ARG A 163 -2.11 -5.76 -16.20
N LEU A 164 -2.04 -4.45 -16.04
CA LEU A 164 -3.14 -3.62 -15.56
C LEU A 164 -3.77 -2.88 -16.75
N THR A 165 -5.07 -3.10 -16.96
CA THR A 165 -5.89 -2.30 -17.88
C THR A 165 -6.77 -1.37 -17.05
N ILE A 166 -6.85 -0.10 -17.47
CA ILE A 166 -7.69 0.92 -16.83
C ILE A 166 -8.65 1.46 -17.88
N ASP A 167 -9.93 1.13 -17.77
CA ASP A 167 -10.97 1.64 -18.67
C ASP A 167 -12.07 2.39 -17.88
N PRO A 168 -12.11 3.74 -17.94
CA PRO A 168 -13.14 4.53 -17.27
C PRO A 168 -14.57 4.30 -17.81
N ARG A 169 -14.72 3.55 -18.90
CA ARG A 169 -16.00 3.19 -19.50
C ARG A 169 -16.47 1.78 -19.10
N SER A 170 -15.60 0.99 -18.46
CA SER A 170 -15.96 -0.33 -17.93
C SER A 170 -16.64 -0.21 -16.58
N ALA A 171 -17.49 -1.20 -16.24
CA ALA A 171 -18.02 -1.34 -14.88
C ALA A 171 -16.91 -1.71 -13.88
N GLU A 172 -15.92 -2.48 -14.35
CA GLU A 172 -14.70 -2.82 -13.61
C GLU A 172 -13.58 -1.89 -14.07
N LEU A 173 -13.27 -0.86 -13.28
CA LEU A 173 -12.29 0.16 -13.65
C LEU A 173 -10.87 -0.41 -13.82
N PHE A 174 -10.51 -1.37 -12.97
CA PHE A 174 -9.18 -1.99 -12.93
C PHE A 174 -9.29 -3.47 -13.29
N GLU A 175 -8.78 -3.84 -14.47
CA GLU A 175 -8.64 -5.24 -14.85
C GLU A 175 -7.19 -5.68 -14.68
N ILE A 176 -6.97 -6.72 -13.87
CA ILE A 176 -5.64 -7.22 -13.55
C ILE A 176 -5.50 -8.61 -14.16
N ALA A 177 -4.51 -8.80 -15.03
CA ALA A 177 -4.22 -10.08 -15.66
C ALA A 177 -2.78 -10.53 -15.35
N ILE A 178 -2.64 -11.82 -15.06
CA ILE A 178 -1.34 -12.49 -14.93
C ILE A 178 -0.99 -13.06 -16.29
N VAL A 179 0.06 -12.55 -16.91
CA VAL A 179 0.48 -12.93 -18.26
C VAL A 179 1.74 -13.78 -18.17
N PRO A 180 1.72 -15.05 -18.64
CA PRO A 180 2.91 -15.89 -18.64
C PRO A 180 4.05 -15.29 -19.46
N VAL A 181 5.29 -15.47 -19.00
CA VAL A 181 6.48 -15.25 -19.83
C VAL A 181 6.64 -16.48 -20.73
N VAL A 182 6.60 -16.26 -22.04
CA VAL A 182 6.84 -17.31 -23.05
C VAL A 182 8.27 -17.14 -23.54
N PHE A 183 9.07 -18.21 -23.44
CA PHE A 183 10.42 -18.30 -23.99
C PHE A 183 10.43 -19.19 -25.24
#